data_AF-A0A8R1ES37-F1
#
_entry.id   AF-A0A8R1ES37-F1
#
_cell.length_a   1.000
_cell.length_b   1.000
_cell.length_c   1.000
_cell.angle_alpha   90.00
_cell.angle_beta   90.00
_cell.angle_gamma   90.00
#
_symmetry.space_group_name_H-M   'P 1'
#
loop_
_entity.id
_entity.type
_entity.pdbx_description
1 polymer ?
#
loop_
_entity_poly.entity_id
_entity_poly.type
_entity_poly.pdbx_seq_one_letter_code
_entity_poly.pdbx_strand_id
1 'polypeptide(L)'
;MKATWAPGDTGVVFFGLDEADTPRLGRIYCNNRRGAVYYYELATAKLTKLSDDAIAAENISFSPNGKTLVWFQRPADGPHQAVLELIAIEWNGSEKSEKGNRRVVVPIVKEQRSPEEFQGLCFTQHTVKTVLEGPLKLKVPSN
;
A
#
# COMPACT_ATOMS: atom_id res chain seq x y z
N MET A 1 -6.39 0.57 4.17
CA MET A 1 -5.83 1.05 2.89
C MET A 1 -6.93 1.80 2.15
N LYS A 2 -6.61 2.90 1.48
CA LYS A 2 -7.57 3.79 0.82
C LYS A 2 -7.41 3.68 -0.70
N ALA A 3 -8.51 3.66 -1.44
CA ALA A 3 -8.49 3.89 -2.88
C ALA A 3 -8.28 5.39 -3.17
N THR A 4 -7.61 5.70 -4.26
CA THR A 4 -7.28 7.07 -4.65
C THR A 4 -7.95 7.40 -5.98
N TRP A 5 -8.61 8.55 -6.05
CA TRP A 5 -9.17 9.06 -7.31
C TRP A 5 -8.04 9.37 -8.30
N ALA A 6 -8.23 8.93 -9.54
CA ALA A 6 -7.36 9.31 -10.64
C ALA A 6 -7.61 10.78 -11.02
N PRO A 7 -6.60 11.49 -11.57
CA PRO A 7 -6.75 12.85 -12.06
C PRO A 7 -7.94 12.99 -13.02
N GLY A 8 -8.70 14.09 -12.86
CA GLY A 8 -9.87 14.40 -13.67
C GLY A 8 -11.07 13.47 -13.42
N ASP A 9 -11.13 12.80 -12.27
CA ASP A 9 -12.20 11.88 -11.89
C ASP A 9 -12.46 10.76 -12.91
N THR A 10 -11.42 10.41 -13.68
CA THR A 10 -11.49 9.40 -14.75
C THR A 10 -11.62 7.97 -14.22
N GLY A 11 -11.29 7.76 -12.94
CA GLY A 11 -11.46 6.48 -12.29
C GLY A 11 -10.78 6.39 -10.93
N VAL A 12 -10.56 5.16 -10.47
CA VAL A 12 -10.00 4.89 -9.14
C VAL A 12 -8.81 3.94 -9.21
N VAL A 13 -7.76 4.27 -8.45
CA VAL A 13 -6.59 3.42 -8.25
C VAL A 13 -6.65 2.80 -6.87
N PHE A 14 -6.46 1.49 -6.78
CA PHE A 14 -6.55 0.76 -5.52
C PHE A 14 -5.64 -0.47 -5.54
N PHE A 15 -5.49 -1.10 -4.38
CA PHE A 15 -4.82 -2.39 -4.27
C PHE A 15 -5.86 -3.49 -4.10
N GLY A 16 -5.81 -4.50 -4.96
CA GLY A 16 -6.64 -5.70 -4.90
C GLY A 16 -5.84 -6.86 -4.32
N LEU A 17 -6.47 -7.66 -3.46
CA LEU A 17 -5.91 -8.90 -2.92
C LEU A 17 -6.08 -10.04 -3.93
N ASP A 18 -5.13 -10.97 -3.96
CA ASP A 18 -5.28 -12.22 -4.71
C ASP A 18 -6.32 -13.12 -4.02
N GLU A 19 -7.32 -13.61 -4.78
CA GLU A 19 -8.48 -14.36 -4.25
C GLU A 19 -8.10 -15.62 -3.45
N ALA A 20 -6.99 -16.27 -3.81
CA ALA A 20 -6.54 -17.49 -3.14
C ALA A 20 -6.00 -17.24 -1.72
N ASP A 21 -5.64 -16.01 -1.37
CA ASP A 21 -4.92 -15.66 -0.14
C ASP A 21 -5.77 -14.77 0.80
N THR A 22 -7.10 -14.79 0.64
CA THR A 22 -8.06 -14.03 1.45
C THR A 22 -8.69 -14.83 2.60
N PRO A 23 -8.15 -14.80 3.83
CA PRO A 23 -8.91 -15.17 5.04
C PRO A 23 -9.85 -14.04 5.48
N ARG A 24 -11.00 -14.42 6.06
CA ARG A 24 -12.15 -13.56 6.41
C ARG A 24 -11.89 -12.42 7.43
N LEU A 25 -10.67 -12.30 7.95
CA LEU A 25 -10.32 -11.35 9.02
C LEU A 25 -9.83 -9.98 8.50
N GLY A 26 -9.71 -9.83 7.18
CA GLY A 26 -9.36 -8.55 6.56
C GLY A 26 -7.91 -8.10 6.78
N ARG A 27 -7.53 -7.01 6.11
CA ARG A 27 -6.15 -6.49 6.02
C ARG A 27 -5.72 -5.64 7.23
N ILE A 28 -6.48 -5.70 8.34
CA ILE A 28 -6.25 -4.91 9.56
C ILE A 28 -5.00 -5.42 10.30
N TYR A 29 -4.77 -6.74 10.30
CA TYR A 29 -3.72 -7.37 11.08
C TYR A 29 -2.43 -7.65 10.29
N CYS A 30 -2.47 -7.57 8.96
CA CYS A 30 -1.28 -7.77 8.12
C CYS A 30 -1.41 -6.97 6.82
N ASN A 31 -0.50 -6.01 6.63
CA ASN A 31 -0.37 -5.24 5.39
C ASN A 31 0.51 -5.95 4.34
N ASN A 32 1.23 -7.02 4.74
CA ASN A 32 2.03 -7.86 3.85
C ASN A 32 1.19 -9.00 3.26
N ARG A 33 0.38 -8.70 2.25
CA ARG A 33 -0.53 -9.66 1.60
C ARG A 33 -0.34 -9.63 0.11
N ARG A 34 -0.44 -10.78 -0.52
CA ARG A 34 -0.33 -10.94 -1.97
C ARG A 34 -1.46 -10.20 -2.67
N GLY A 35 -1.10 -9.45 -3.70
CA GLY A 35 -2.03 -8.69 -4.51
C GLY A 35 -1.30 -7.85 -5.54
N ALA A 36 -2.03 -6.89 -6.09
CA ALA A 36 -1.52 -5.95 -7.08
C ALA A 36 -2.24 -4.60 -7.01
N VAL A 37 -1.59 -3.58 -7.57
CA VAL A 37 -2.18 -2.25 -7.79
C VAL A 37 -2.97 -2.27 -9.09
N TYR A 38 -4.19 -1.78 -9.05
CA TYR A 38 -5.14 -1.72 -10.16
C TYR A 38 -5.65 -0.30 -10.37
N TYR A 39 -6.00 0.00 -11.62
CA TYR A 39 -6.79 1.16 -12.01
C TYR A 39 -8.09 0.69 -12.66
N TYR A 40 -9.21 1.22 -12.18
CA TYR A 40 -10.52 1.02 -12.78
C TYR A 40 -10.98 2.33 -13.43
N GLU A 41 -11.05 2.33 -14.76
CA GLU A 41 -11.52 3.45 -15.58
C GLU A 41 -13.05 3.47 -15.60
N LEU A 42 -13.66 4.59 -15.23
CA LEU A 42 -15.11 4.67 -15.06
C LEU A 42 -15.87 4.74 -16.38
N ALA A 43 -15.30 5.40 -17.39
CA ALA A 43 -15.98 5.60 -18.67
C ALA A 43 -16.16 4.28 -19.45
N THR A 44 -15.19 3.38 -19.36
CA THR A 44 -15.14 2.13 -20.14
C THR A 44 -15.38 0.89 -19.28
N ALA A 45 -15.45 1.05 -17.94
CA ALA A 45 -15.41 -0.05 -16.98
C ALA A 45 -14.18 -0.98 -17.11
N LYS A 46 -13.07 -0.47 -17.67
CA LYS A 46 -11.84 -1.24 -17.88
C LYS A 46 -11.02 -1.32 -16.59
N LEU A 47 -10.67 -2.53 -16.19
CA LEU A 47 -9.71 -2.80 -15.11
C LEU A 47 -8.32 -3.05 -15.68
N THR A 48 -7.33 -2.28 -15.23
CA THR A 48 -5.92 -2.39 -15.66
C THR A 48 -5.03 -2.67 -14.46
N LYS A 49 -4.19 -3.70 -14.56
CA LYS A 49 -3.17 -4.02 -13.54
C LYS A 49 -1.92 -3.18 -13.77
N LEU A 50 -1.49 -2.45 -12.75
CA LEU A 50 -0.38 -1.48 -12.83
C LEU A 50 0.93 -2.01 -12.23
N SER A 51 0.86 -2.98 -11.30
CA SER A 51 2.03 -3.56 -10.65
C SER A 51 2.37 -4.96 -11.15
N ASP A 52 3.43 -5.54 -10.59
CA ASP A 52 3.64 -6.98 -10.64
C ASP A 52 2.61 -7.70 -9.76
N ASP A 53 2.53 -9.01 -9.96
CA ASP A 53 1.79 -9.92 -9.11
C ASP A 53 2.53 -10.17 -7.78
N ALA A 54 1.79 -10.64 -6.77
CA ALA A 54 2.36 -11.07 -5.49
C ALA A 54 3.15 -10.00 -4.72
N ILE A 55 2.78 -8.72 -4.88
CA ILE A 55 3.34 -7.64 -4.07
C ILE A 55 2.41 -7.30 -2.91
N ALA A 56 2.96 -6.67 -1.88
CA ALA A 56 2.19 -5.88 -0.92
C ALA A 56 2.44 -4.41 -1.22
N ALA A 57 1.37 -3.62 -1.39
CA ALA A 57 1.48 -2.17 -1.62
C ALA A 57 0.74 -1.34 -0.56
N GLU A 58 1.23 -0.12 -0.32
CA GLU A 58 0.63 0.88 0.56
C GLU A 58 0.89 2.33 0.12
N ASN A 59 0.12 3.26 0.68
CA ASN A 59 0.22 4.71 0.41
C ASN A 59 0.24 5.10 -1.08
N ILE A 60 -0.75 4.58 -1.83
CA ILE A 60 -0.96 4.93 -3.24
C ILE A 60 -1.40 6.40 -3.35
N SER A 61 -0.67 7.21 -4.11
CA SER A 61 -0.96 8.63 -4.29
C SER A 61 -0.54 9.14 -5.66
N PHE A 62 -1.25 10.15 -6.16
CA PHE A 62 -0.78 10.95 -7.28
C PHE A 62 0.13 12.09 -6.80
N SER A 63 1.06 12.50 -7.67
CA SER A 63 1.78 13.77 -7.52
C SER A 63 0.79 14.94 -7.58
N PRO A 64 1.11 16.11 -7.00
CA PRO A 64 0.20 17.26 -6.98
C PRO A 64 -0.27 17.73 -8.37
N ASN A 65 0.54 17.50 -9.41
CA ASN A 65 0.20 17.83 -10.80
C ASN A 65 -0.56 16.71 -11.54
N GLY A 66 -0.84 15.59 -10.89
CA GLY A 66 -1.54 14.43 -11.47
C GLY A 66 -0.76 13.64 -12.52
N LYS A 67 0.51 13.96 -12.79
CA LYS A 67 1.30 13.34 -13.87
C LYS A 67 2.05 12.08 -13.46
N THR A 68 2.10 11.79 -12.17
CA THR A 68 2.84 10.64 -11.64
C THR A 68 1.98 9.94 -10.61
N LEU A 69 1.79 8.64 -10.77
CA LEU A 69 1.25 7.79 -9.71
C LEU A 69 2.43 7.14 -8.97
N VAL A 70 2.39 7.17 -7.64
CA VAL A 70 3.40 6.55 -6.78
C VAL A 70 2.76 5.63 -5.74
N TRP A 71 3.49 4.61 -5.33
CA TRP A 71 3.14 3.76 -4.20
C TRP A 71 4.38 3.11 -3.60
N PHE A 72 4.26 2.65 -2.36
CA PHE A 72 5.30 1.87 -1.69
C PHE A 72 4.96 0.40 -1.83
N GLN A 73 5.93 -0.46 -2.12
CA GLN A 73 5.71 -1.90 -2.20
C GLN A 73 6.87 -2.72 -1.66
N ARG A 74 6.61 -4.02 -1.50
CA ARG A 74 7.59 -5.08 -1.24
C ARG A 74 7.03 -6.43 -1.72
N PRO A 75 7.87 -7.48 -1.85
CA PRO A 75 7.39 -8.85 -2.03
C PRO A 75 6.46 -9.26 -0.89
N ALA A 76 5.29 -9.83 -1.21
CA ALA A 76 4.30 -10.21 -0.20
C ALA A 76 4.71 -11.41 0.67
N ASP A 77 5.67 -12.22 0.20
CA ASP A 77 6.26 -13.36 0.90
C ASP A 77 7.47 -12.97 1.78
N GLY A 78 7.86 -11.69 1.78
CA GLY A 78 8.96 -11.18 2.59
C GLY A 78 8.64 -11.07 4.09
N PRO A 79 9.63 -10.71 4.92
CA PRO A 79 9.42 -10.45 6.34
C PRO A 79 8.37 -9.36 6.59
N HIS A 80 7.61 -9.49 7.69
CA HIS A 80 6.76 -8.41 8.18
C HIS A 80 7.62 -7.18 8.50
N GLN A 81 7.11 -5.98 8.17
CA GLN A 81 7.82 -4.70 8.37
C GLN A 81 9.15 -4.59 7.60
N ALA A 82 9.34 -5.37 6.53
CA ALA A 82 10.51 -5.23 5.66
C ALA A 82 10.56 -3.84 4.99
N VAL A 83 11.79 -3.45 4.65
CA VAL A 83 12.10 -2.25 3.86
C VAL A 83 11.30 -2.27 2.55
N LEU A 84 10.79 -1.12 2.17
CA LEU A 84 9.95 -0.89 1.01
C LEU A 84 10.77 -0.28 -0.12
N GLU A 85 10.32 -0.53 -1.35
CA GLU A 85 10.65 0.31 -2.50
C GLU A 85 9.55 1.34 -2.76
N LEU A 86 9.94 2.46 -3.34
CA LEU A 86 9.02 3.46 -3.89
C LEU A 86 8.95 3.27 -5.40
N ILE A 87 7.77 2.98 -5.91
CA ILE A 87 7.49 2.86 -7.34
C ILE A 87 6.83 4.14 -7.85
N ALA A 88 7.16 4.51 -9.09
CA ALA A 88 6.47 5.53 -9.84
C ALA A 88 6.10 5.04 -11.24
N ILE A 89 4.95 5.45 -11.72
CA ILE A 89 4.59 5.39 -13.14
C ILE A 89 4.22 6.80 -13.62
N GLU A 90 4.59 7.12 -14.86
CA GLU A 90 4.02 8.28 -15.54
C GLU A 90 2.53 8.02 -15.80
N TRP A 91 1.69 9.00 -15.44
CA TRP A 91 0.25 8.92 -15.61
C TRP A 91 -0.19 9.67 -16.86
N ASN A 92 -0.72 8.92 -17.82
CA ASN A 92 -1.16 9.43 -19.12
C ASN A 92 -2.59 8.98 -19.50
N GLY A 93 -3.36 8.46 -18.55
CA GLY A 93 -4.66 7.83 -18.80
C GLY A 93 -4.57 6.34 -19.17
N SER A 94 -5.70 5.64 -19.06
CA SER A 94 -5.88 4.18 -19.16
C SER A 94 -5.18 3.48 -20.33
N GLU A 95 -5.07 4.13 -21.48
CA GLU A 95 -4.62 3.49 -22.72
C GLU A 95 -3.10 3.37 -22.86
N LYS A 96 -2.30 4.08 -22.05
CA LYS A 96 -0.83 4.11 -22.19
C LYS A 96 -0.07 3.96 -20.88
N SER A 97 -0.77 3.78 -19.76
CA SER A 97 -0.17 3.43 -18.47
C SER A 97 0.06 1.92 -18.40
N GLU A 98 0.69 1.36 -19.43
CA GLU A 98 1.14 -0.03 -19.42
C GLU A 98 2.38 -0.16 -18.54
N LYS A 99 2.63 -1.40 -18.08
CA LYS A 99 3.74 -1.82 -17.21
C LYS A 99 5.12 -1.27 -17.63
N GLY A 100 5.30 -0.88 -18.90
CA GLY A 100 6.54 -0.36 -19.48
C GLY A 100 7.01 1.01 -18.95
N ASN A 101 6.13 1.84 -18.38
CA ASN A 101 6.51 3.17 -17.86
C ASN A 101 6.81 3.19 -16.35
N ARG A 102 6.97 2.01 -15.76
CA ARG A 102 7.22 1.86 -14.32
C ARG A 102 8.71 1.97 -14.00
N ARG A 103 9.03 2.80 -13.00
CA ARG A 103 10.39 2.94 -12.47
C ARG A 103 10.42 2.77 -10.95
N VAL A 104 11.48 2.14 -10.48
CA VAL A 104 11.86 2.13 -9.07
C VAL A 104 12.52 3.47 -8.77
N VAL A 105 11.91 4.28 -7.91
CA VAL A 105 12.44 5.58 -7.48
C VAL A 105 13.43 5.39 -6.33
N VAL A 106 13.06 4.51 -5.38
CA VAL A 106 13.90 4.14 -4.24
C VAL A 106 13.86 2.61 -4.16
N PRO A 107 15.01 1.91 -4.32
CA PRO A 107 15.04 0.45 -4.28
C PRO A 107 14.98 -0.07 -2.83
N ILE A 108 14.62 -1.35 -2.69
CA ILE A 108 14.78 -2.07 -1.43
C ILE A 108 16.27 -2.15 -1.08
N VAL A 109 16.61 -1.70 0.12
CA VAL A 109 17.94 -1.92 0.70
C VAL A 109 17.99 -3.35 1.24
N LYS A 110 18.84 -4.20 0.64
CA LYS A 110 18.92 -5.64 0.94
C LYS A 110 19.87 -5.99 2.07
N GLU A 111 20.86 -5.15 2.31
CA GLU A 111 21.96 -5.41 3.24
C GLU A 111 22.02 -4.31 4.28
N GLN A 112 22.45 -4.67 5.48
CA GLN A 112 22.72 -3.70 6.53
C GLN A 112 23.86 -2.78 6.08
N ARG A 113 23.66 -1.48 6.25
CA ARG A 113 24.61 -0.44 5.87
C ARG A 113 25.11 0.30 7.11
N SER A 114 26.11 1.17 6.96
CA SER A 114 26.56 1.99 8.09
C SER A 114 25.41 2.90 8.58
N PRO A 115 25.34 3.25 9.87
CA PRO A 115 24.27 4.10 10.41
C PRO A 115 24.12 5.46 9.70
N GLU A 116 25.18 5.95 9.06
CA GLU A 116 25.24 7.21 8.34
C GLU A 116 24.68 7.11 6.90
N GLU A 117 24.43 5.89 6.42
CA GLU A 117 23.87 5.63 5.10
C GLU A 117 22.34 5.49 5.13
N PHE A 118 21.72 5.71 3.97
CA PHE A 118 20.29 5.50 3.82
C PHE A 118 19.90 4.02 4.02
N GLN A 119 19.17 3.76 5.10
CA GLN A 119 18.73 2.42 5.51
C GLN A 119 17.53 1.88 4.74
N GLY A 120 16.90 2.71 3.90
CA GLY A 120 15.68 2.35 3.18
C GLY A 120 14.42 2.95 3.79
N LEU A 121 13.29 2.73 3.11
CA LEU A 121 11.98 3.19 3.55
C LEU A 121 11.31 2.12 4.42
N CYS A 122 10.86 2.50 5.61
CA CYS A 122 10.00 1.66 6.44
C CYS A 122 8.90 2.53 7.06
N PHE A 123 7.73 1.93 7.29
CA PHE A 123 6.67 2.57 8.05
C PHE A 123 6.58 1.90 9.40
N THR A 124 6.68 2.68 10.48
CA THR A 124 6.36 2.19 11.81
C THR A 124 4.87 1.88 11.89
N GLN A 125 4.52 0.61 12.12
CA GLN A 125 3.20 0.29 12.66
C GLN A 125 3.13 0.83 14.09
N HIS A 126 2.56 2.02 14.25
CA HIS A 126 2.13 2.47 15.57
C HIS A 126 0.98 1.57 16.00
N THR A 127 1.25 0.65 16.93
CA THR A 127 0.17 0.11 17.75
C THR A 127 -0.40 1.30 18.50
N VAL A 128 -1.63 1.69 18.19
CA VAL A 128 -2.36 2.60 19.07
C VAL A 128 -2.47 1.87 20.40
N LYS A 129 -1.60 2.21 21.36
CA LYS A 129 -1.88 1.92 22.76
C LYS A 129 -3.10 2.77 23.07
N THR A 130 -4.29 2.17 22.99
CA THR A 130 -5.42 2.70 23.75
C THR A 130 -4.95 2.67 25.19
N VAL A 131 -4.48 3.81 25.69
CA VAL A 131 -4.32 4.01 27.11
C VAL A 131 -5.75 3.95 27.63
N LEU A 132 -6.12 2.81 28.19
CA LEU A 132 -7.25 2.76 29.11
C LEU A 132 -6.82 3.63 30.29
N GLU A 133 -7.14 4.92 30.22
CA GLU A 133 -6.98 5.79 31.38
C GLU A 133 -7.95 5.31 32.46
N GLY A 134 -7.38 4.82 33.55
CA GLY A 134 -8.08 4.61 34.81
C GLY A 134 -8.32 3.14 35.17
N PRO A 135 -8.12 2.76 36.44
CA PRO A 135 -8.49 1.43 36.90
C PRO A 135 -10.00 1.23 36.74
N LEU A 136 -10.39 0.13 36.11
CA LEU A 136 -11.75 -0.40 36.17
C LEU A 136 -12.12 -0.60 37.64
N LYS A 137 -12.87 0.34 38.22
CA LYS A 137 -13.56 0.09 39.49
C LYS A 137 -14.68 -0.89 39.21
N LEU A 138 -14.45 -2.17 39.50
CA LEU A 138 -15.52 -3.15 39.64
C LEU A 138 -16.48 -2.64 40.72
N LYS A 139 -17.68 -2.25 40.30
CA LYS A 139 -18.78 -1.95 41.21
C LYS A 139 -19.39 -3.30 41.61
N VAL A 140 -19.01 -3.81 42.77
CA VAL A 140 -19.65 -4.98 43.37
C VAL A 140 -21.05 -4.55 43.80
N PRO A 141 -22.14 -5.25 43.42
CA PRO A 141 -23.47 -4.94 43.93
C PRO A 141 -23.53 -5.25 45.42
N SER A 142 -24.05 -4.31 46.21
CA SER A 142 -24.42 -4.57 47.60
C SER A 142 -25.64 -5.48 47.63
N ASN A 143 -25.54 -6.59 48.37
CA ASN A 143 -26.70 -7.39 48.80
C ASN A 143 -27.57 -6.59 49.78
#